data_AF-A0A382S9G7-F1
#
_entry.id   AF-A0A382S9G7-F1
#
_cell.length_a   1.000
_cell.length_b   1.000
_cell.length_c   1.000
_cell.angle_alpha   90.00
_cell.angle_beta   90.00
_cell.angle_gamma   90.00
#
_symmetry.space_group_name_H-M   'P 1'
#
loop_
_entity.id
_entity.type
_entity.pdbx_description
1 polymer ?
#
loop_
_entity_poly.entity_id
_entity_poly.type
_entity_poly.pdbx_seq_one_letter_code
_entity_poly.pdbx_strand_id
1 'polypeptide(L)'
;MLIIFILILQFFRNPKIIVNSNDNYILSPVDGKIVIIEKVYEPEFFNKERLQVSIFMSPTNVHVTRYPMTGRVIYAKYHPGKYLVAWHPKSST
;
A
#
# COMPACT_ATOMS: atom_id res chain seq x y z
N MET A 1 25.57 13.11 -10.44
CA MET A 1 25.57 11.63 -10.26
C MET A 1 25.34 11.21 -8.80
N LEU A 2 26.08 11.76 -7.83
CA LEU A 2 25.95 11.40 -6.41
C LEU A 2 24.55 11.62 -5.81
N ILE A 3 23.89 12.73 -6.13
CA ILE A 3 22.53 13.03 -5.65
C ILE A 3 21.52 11.97 -6.09
N ILE A 4 21.56 11.57 -7.37
CA ILE A 4 20.69 10.52 -7.92
C ILE A 4 20.95 9.19 -7.21
N PHE A 5 22.21 8.86 -6.98
CA PHE A 5 22.59 7.64 -6.26
C PHE A 5 22.00 7.62 -4.83
N ILE A 6 22.08 8.74 -4.10
CA ILE A 6 21.48 8.88 -2.76
C ILE A 6 19.95 8.73 -2.83
N LEU A 7 19.29 9.34 -3.81
CA LEU A 7 17.83 9.22 -3.99
C LEU A 7 17.41 7.76 -4.23
N ILE A 8 18.16 7.02 -5.05
CA ILE A 8 17.90 5.59 -5.30
C ILE A 8 18.04 4.81 -3.99
N LEU A 9 19.15 4.99 -3.26
CA LEU A 9 19.36 4.32 -1.97
C LEU A 9 18.25 4.65 -0.97
N GLN A 10 17.81 5.91 -0.93
CA GLN A 10 16.74 6.36 -0.05
C GLN A 10 15.38 5.76 -0.43
N PHE A 11 15.08 5.60 -1.71
CA PHE A 11 13.83 5.04 -2.20
C PHE A 11 13.71 3.55 -1.88
N PHE A 12 14.79 2.79 -2.09
CA PHE A 12 14.83 1.34 -1.91
C PHE A 12 15.25 0.87 -0.50
N ARG A 13 15.41 1.80 0.46
CA ARG A 13 15.75 1.43 1.84
C ARG A 13 14.67 0.54 2.47
N ASN A 14 15.08 -0.33 3.39
CA ASN A 14 14.18 -1.16 4.18
C ASN A 14 14.61 -1.13 5.66
N PRO A 15 14.23 -0.09 6.43
CA PRO A 15 14.55 -0.02 7.84
C PRO A 15 13.81 -1.11 8.62
N LYS A 16 14.42 -1.58 9.71
CA LYS A 16 13.72 -2.41 10.69
C LYS A 16 12.67 -1.54 11.39
N ILE A 17 11.44 -2.04 11.48
CA ILE A 17 10.34 -1.37 12.15
C ILE A 17 10.01 -2.18 13.41
N ILE A 18 9.86 -1.50 14.54
CA ILE A 18 9.34 -2.07 15.79
C ILE A 18 7.89 -1.64 15.88
N VAL A 19 6.97 -2.60 15.83
CA VAL A 19 5.53 -2.36 15.96
C VAL A 19 4.98 -3.21 17.10
N ASN A 20 4.01 -2.66 17.82
CA ASN A 20 3.24 -3.45 18.78
C ASN A 20 2.17 -4.23 18.02
N SER A 21 2.50 -5.46 17.62
CA SER A 21 1.57 -6.35 16.91
C SER A 21 0.64 -7.05 17.90
N ASN A 22 -0.66 -7.01 17.61
CA ASN A 22 -1.69 -7.77 18.31
C ASN A 22 -2.65 -8.34 17.26
N ASP A 23 -3.20 -9.54 17.49
CA ASP A 23 -4.15 -10.18 16.57
C ASP A 23 -5.44 -9.37 16.38
N ASN A 24 -5.75 -8.45 17.31
CA ASN A 24 -6.88 -7.53 17.21
C ASN A 24 -6.57 -6.23 16.47
N TYR A 25 -5.34 -6.01 16.01
CA TYR A 25 -4.92 -4.78 15.32
C TYR A 25 -4.75 -5.00 13.82
N ILE A 26 -5.24 -4.04 13.03
CA ILE A 26 -4.90 -3.90 11.62
C ILE A 26 -3.88 -2.78 11.53
N LEU A 27 -2.64 -3.12 11.19
CA LEU A 27 -1.55 -2.18 11.04
C LEU A 27 -1.56 -1.54 9.65
N SER A 28 -0.94 -0.37 9.51
CA SER A 28 -0.71 0.21 8.19
C SER A 28 0.27 -0.67 7.39
N PRO A 29 -0.06 -1.08 6.16
CA PRO A 29 0.83 -1.88 5.34
C PRO A 29 2.02 -1.09 4.77
N VAL A 30 1.90 0.24 4.69
CA VAL A 30 2.89 1.13 4.07
C VAL A 30 3.03 2.44 4.85
N ASP A 31 4.18 3.10 4.67
CA ASP A 31 4.36 4.50 5.08
C ASP A 31 3.72 5.42 4.05
N GLY A 32 2.88 6.36 4.50
CA GLY A 32 2.27 7.30 3.58
C GLY A 32 1.14 8.11 4.22
N LYS A 33 0.38 8.77 3.35
CA LYS A 33 -0.80 9.55 3.74
C LYS A 33 -2.06 8.81 3.32
N ILE A 34 -3.02 8.69 4.22
CA ILE A 34 -4.36 8.22 3.86
C ILE A 34 -5.01 9.27 2.95
N VAL A 35 -5.40 8.85 1.75
CA VAL A 35 -6.00 9.73 0.74
C VAL A 35 -7.48 9.44 0.50
N ILE A 36 -7.95 8.21 0.77
CA ILE A 36 -9.35 7.80 0.62
C ILE A 36 -9.71 6.86 1.76
N ILE A 37 -10.89 7.07 2.37
CA ILE A 37 -11.59 6.12 3.23
C ILE A 37 -13.06 6.13 2.80
N GLU A 38 -13.51 5.10 2.09
CA GLU A 38 -14.89 5.07 1.59
C GLU A 38 -15.42 3.64 1.45
N LYS A 39 -16.75 3.50 1.32
CA LYS A 39 -17.37 2.22 0.99
C LYS A 39 -17.39 2.04 -0.53
N VAL A 40 -16.83 0.93 -1.00
CA VAL A 40 -16.81 0.56 -2.43
C VAL A 40 -17.34 -0.85 -2.61
N TYR A 41 -18.00 -1.10 -3.74
CA TYR A 41 -18.34 -2.46 -4.13
C TYR A 41 -17.08 -3.15 -4.67
N GLU A 42 -16.67 -4.26 -4.04
CA GLU A 42 -15.50 -5.03 -4.45
C GLU A 42 -15.98 -6.25 -5.29
N PRO A 43 -15.80 -6.23 -6.63
CA PRO A 43 -16.40 -7.21 -7.53
C PRO A 43 -15.56 -8.49 -7.74
N GLU A 44 -14.35 -8.56 -7.21
CA GLU A 44 -13.36 -9.53 -7.66
C GLU A 44 -13.24 -10.73 -6.73
N PHE A 45 -13.23 -10.49 -5.42
CA PHE A 45 -13.13 -11.56 -4.42
C PHE A 45 -14.38 -11.66 -3.55
N PHE A 46 -14.90 -10.52 -3.07
CA PHE A 46 -15.98 -10.46 -2.09
C PHE A 46 -17.37 -10.31 -2.70
N ASN A 47 -17.49 -9.72 -3.90
CA ASN A 47 -18.77 -9.42 -4.57
C ASN A 47 -19.77 -8.66 -3.67
N LYS A 48 -19.28 -7.67 -2.91
CA LYS A 48 -20.10 -6.87 -1.97
C LYS A 48 -19.41 -5.57 -1.57
N GLU A 49 -20.15 -4.70 -0.89
CA GLU A 49 -19.60 -3.48 -0.32
C GLU A 49 -18.56 -3.76 0.78
N ARG A 50 -17.43 -3.07 0.69
CA ARG A 50 -16.30 -3.11 1.62
C ARG A 50 -15.78 -1.70 1.89
N LEU A 51 -15.13 -1.52 3.04
CA LEU A 51 -14.40 -0.29 3.32
C LEU A 51 -13.04 -0.34 2.60
N GLN A 52 -12.80 0.60 1.70
CA GLN A 52 -11.50 0.82 1.07
C GLN A 52 -10.73 1.90 1.83
N VAL A 53 -9.47 1.61 2.13
CA VAL A 53 -8.51 2.57 2.68
C VAL A 53 -7.36 2.67 1.68
N SER A 54 -7.20 3.84 1.05
CA SER A 54 -6.09 4.09 0.11
C SER A 54 -5.01 4.92 0.79
N ILE A 55 -3.76 4.47 0.67
CA ILE A 55 -2.58 5.13 1.23
C ILE A 55 -1.65 5.51 0.08
N PHE A 56 -1.32 6.80 0.00
CA PHE A 56 -0.36 7.32 -0.97
C PHE A 56 1.05 7.36 -0.38
N MET A 57 1.99 6.69 -1.06
CA MET A 57 3.41 6.71 -0.72
C MET A 57 4.10 7.78 -1.56
N SER A 58 4.62 8.81 -0.92
CA SER A 58 5.46 9.81 -1.58
C SER A 58 6.87 9.24 -1.85
N PRO A 59 7.64 9.80 -2.81
CA PRO A 59 9.00 9.33 -3.13
C PRO A 59 9.99 9.27 -1.95
N THR A 60 9.71 10.00 -0.86
CA THR A 60 10.54 10.00 0.35
C THR A 60 10.12 8.94 1.38
N ASN A 61 8.95 8.33 1.22
CA ASN A 61 8.51 7.21 2.05
C ASN A 61 9.29 5.93 1.73
N VAL A 62 9.27 4.97 2.65
CA VAL A 62 9.86 3.64 2.43
C VAL A 62 8.97 2.86 1.48
N HIS A 63 9.41 2.58 0.24
CA HIS A 63 8.62 1.89 -0.78
C HIS A 63 8.59 0.36 -0.58
N VAL A 64 8.11 -0.06 0.58
CA VAL A 64 7.96 -1.47 0.97
C VAL A 64 6.54 -1.68 1.51
N THR A 65 5.77 -2.52 0.81
CA THR A 65 4.44 -2.97 1.26
C THR A 65 4.59 -4.19 2.17
N ARG A 66 4.03 -4.11 3.37
CA ARG A 66 4.02 -5.18 4.38
C ARG A 66 2.59 -5.67 4.61
N TYR A 67 2.46 -6.81 5.26
CA TYR A 67 1.15 -7.35 5.64
C TYR A 67 0.56 -6.56 6.81
N PRO A 68 -0.71 -6.12 6.73
CA PRO A 68 -1.35 -5.35 7.80
C PRO A 68 -1.76 -6.21 9.00
N MET A 69 -1.86 -7.53 8.83
CA MET A 69 -2.21 -8.50 9.88
C MET A 69 -1.66 -9.89 9.55
N THR A 70 -1.63 -10.78 10.54
CA THR A 70 -1.31 -12.20 10.37
C THR A 70 -2.44 -12.91 9.60
N GLY A 71 -2.10 -13.78 8.65
CA GLY A 71 -3.09 -14.54 7.91
C GLY A 71 -2.48 -15.42 6.82
N ARG A 72 -3.36 -16.05 6.04
CA ARG A 72 -3.00 -16.87 4.88
C ARG A 72 -3.49 -16.23 3.59
N VAL A 73 -2.61 -16.11 2.60
CA VAL A 73 -3.00 -15.66 1.26
C VAL A 73 -3.80 -16.78 0.59
N ILE A 74 -5.08 -16.51 0.29
CA ILE A 74 -6.01 -17.46 -0.35
C ILE A 74 -6.38 -17.06 -1.78
N TYR A 75 -6.03 -15.84 -2.19
CA TYR A 75 -6.34 -15.29 -3.50
C TYR A 75 -5.28 -14.27 -3.90
N ALA A 76 -4.83 -14.34 -5.17
CA ALA A 76 -3.93 -13.36 -5.78
C ALA A 76 -4.21 -13.32 -7.29
N LYS A 77 -4.34 -12.11 -7.86
CA LYS A 77 -4.61 -11.90 -9.28
C LYS A 77 -3.76 -10.75 -9.81
N TYR A 78 -3.15 -10.95 -10.98
CA TYR A 78 -2.37 -9.92 -11.66
C TYR A 78 -3.25 -9.08 -12.59
N HIS A 79 -3.05 -7.77 -12.55
CA HIS A 79 -3.70 -6.80 -13.41
C HIS A 79 -2.65 -6.00 -14.18
N PRO A 80 -2.67 -6.00 -15.52
CA PRO A 80 -1.79 -5.17 -16.33
C PRO A 80 -1.98 -3.68 -16.00
N GLY A 81 -0.87 -3.00 -15.67
CA GLY A 81 -0.89 -1.60 -15.27
C GLY A 81 -1.23 -0.66 -16.43
N LYS A 82 -1.96 0.41 -16.13
CA LYS A 82 -2.26 1.52 -17.07
C LYS A 82 -1.28 2.69 -16.96
N TYR A 83 -0.27 2.59 -16.08
CA TYR A 83 0.74 3.61 -15.80
C TYR A 83 0.16 5.01 -15.50
N LEU A 84 -0.99 5.04 -14.81
CA LEU A 84 -1.61 6.28 -14.35
C LEU A 84 -0.85 6.88 -13.16
N VAL A 85 -0.94 8.19 -13.01
CA VAL A 85 -0.33 8.89 -11.88
C VAL A 85 -0.97 8.45 -10.56
N ALA A 86 -0.14 8.08 -9.58
CA ALA A 86 -0.59 7.41 -8.36
C ALA A 86 -1.46 8.26 -7.41
N TRP A 87 -1.52 9.58 -7.61
CA TRP A 87 -2.40 10.48 -6.82
C TRP A 87 -3.80 10.63 -7.40
N HIS A 88 -4.08 10.10 -8.60
CA HIS A 88 -5.42 10.14 -9.17
C HIS A 88 -6.27 9.00 -8.56
N PRO A 89 -7.51 9.26 -8.11
CA PRO A 89 -8.40 8.22 -7.56
C PRO A 89 -8.59 6.98 -8.46
N LYS A 90 -8.45 7.14 -9.78
CA LYS A 90 -8.55 6.09 -10.80
C LYS A 90 -7.38 5.10 -10.80
N SER A 91 -6.32 5.40 -10.06
CA SER A 91 -5.15 4.53 -9.91
C SER A 91 -5.34 3.51 -8.78
N SER A 92 -6.39 3.67 -7.98
CA SER A 92 -6.76 2.79 -6.86
C SER A 92 -8.00 1.94 -7.15
N THR A 93 -8.44 1.87 -8.41
CA THR A 93 -9.62 1.12 -8.90
C THR A 93 -9.23 0.02 -9.85
#